data_AF-A0A523X9J0-F1
#
_entry.id   AF-A0A523X9J0-F1
#
_cell.length_a   1.000
_cell.length_b   1.000
_cell.length_c   1.000
_cell.angle_alpha   90.00
_cell.angle_beta   90.00
_cell.angle_gamma   90.00
#
_symmetry.space_group_name_H-M   'P 1'
#
loop_
_entity.id
_entity.type
_entity.pdbx_description
1 polymer ?
#
loop_
_entity_poly.entity_id
_entity_poly.type
_entity_poly.pdbx_seq_one_letter_code
_entity_poly.pdbx_strand_id
1 'polypeptide(L)'
;VVSLVPEREEELTTEGGLDVISNERHLGPHIQELQKAGIKVSIFIDPDLKQINACSRAGVNLIEINTGKYADLKPGEERRKALEEIKKAASYGHKLGLEIHAGHGLDYKNIFPVVEIPEITEFSIGFSIIARSAIVGIDMAVREMVNLIGVNYGYSNKP
;
A
#
# COMPACT_ATOMS: atom_id res chain seq x y z
N VAL A 1 12.93 4.55 -2.36
CA VAL A 1 12.27 3.24 -2.19
C VAL A 1 12.04 2.66 -3.58
N VAL A 2 12.13 1.35 -3.74
CA VAL A 2 11.65 0.61 -4.91
C VAL A 2 10.59 -0.38 -4.44
N SER A 3 9.43 -0.42 -5.10
CA SER A 3 8.37 -1.38 -4.84
C SER A 3 8.38 -2.46 -5.91
N LEU A 4 8.56 -3.72 -5.50
CA LEU A 4 8.42 -4.87 -6.39
C LEU A 4 6.94 -5.21 -6.52
N VAL A 5 6.44 -5.18 -7.75
CA VAL A 5 5.05 -5.46 -8.10
C VAL A 5 5.01 -6.66 -9.06
N PRO A 6 3.95 -7.47 -9.06
CA PRO A 6 3.75 -8.44 -10.12
C PRO A 6 3.40 -7.71 -11.43
N GLU A 7 3.87 -8.24 -12.54
CA GLU A 7 3.51 -7.78 -13.88
C GLU A 7 3.29 -9.01 -14.75
N ARG A 8 2.18 -9.03 -15.50
CA ARG A 8 1.94 -9.98 -16.59
C ARG A 8 1.87 -9.19 -17.89
N GLU A 9 2.36 -9.76 -18.99
CA GLU A 9 2.37 -9.10 -20.31
C GLU A 9 0.97 -8.65 -20.79
N GLU A 10 -0.09 -9.24 -20.24
CA GLU A 10 -1.49 -9.01 -20.63
C GLU A 10 -2.28 -8.15 -19.61
N GLU A 11 -1.70 -7.75 -18.48
CA GLU A 11 -2.40 -6.99 -17.43
C GLU A 11 -2.50 -5.49 -17.76
N LEU A 12 -3.73 -4.94 -17.74
CA LEU A 12 -3.98 -3.49 -17.87
C LEU A 12 -3.68 -2.73 -16.56
N THR A 13 -3.83 -3.40 -15.41
CA THR A 13 -3.50 -2.94 -14.05
C THR A 13 -3.18 -4.17 -13.18
N THR A 14 -2.34 -4.02 -12.16
CA THR A 14 -1.96 -5.09 -11.23
C THR A 14 -3.20 -5.75 -10.59
N GLU A 15 -3.52 -7.00 -10.92
CA GLU A 15 -4.75 -7.66 -10.44
C GLU A 15 -4.64 -8.21 -9.00
N GLY A 16 -3.42 -8.32 -8.46
CA GLY A 16 -3.18 -8.82 -7.11
C GLY A 16 -1.77 -8.52 -6.59
N GLY A 17 -1.48 -8.95 -5.36
CA GLY A 17 -0.15 -8.84 -4.78
C GLY A 17 0.86 -9.80 -5.40
N LEU A 18 2.15 -9.50 -5.23
CA LEU A 18 3.22 -10.41 -5.63
C LEU A 18 3.17 -11.69 -4.80
N ASP A 19 3.21 -12.86 -5.45
CA ASP A 19 3.34 -14.14 -4.75
C ASP A 19 4.80 -14.38 -4.33
N VAL A 20 5.16 -13.87 -3.16
CA VAL A 20 6.52 -13.92 -2.60
C VAL A 20 6.91 -15.34 -2.24
N ILE A 21 5.98 -16.15 -1.72
CA ILE A 21 6.23 -17.54 -1.33
C ILE A 21 6.73 -18.34 -2.52
N SER A 22 6.06 -18.24 -3.66
CA SER A 22 6.44 -18.97 -4.88
C SER A 22 7.72 -18.44 -5.52
N ASN A 23 8.08 -17.17 -5.27
CA ASN A 23 9.20 -16.48 -5.92
C ASN A 23 10.40 -16.18 -5.00
N GLU A 24 10.41 -16.69 -3.76
CA GLU A 24 11.39 -16.31 -2.71
C GLU A 24 12.84 -16.45 -3.17
N ARG A 25 13.17 -17.55 -3.88
CA ARG A 25 14.52 -17.80 -4.42
C ARG A 25 14.92 -16.82 -5.53
N HIS A 26 13.96 -16.35 -6.31
CA HIS A 26 14.20 -15.43 -7.42
C HIS A 26 14.32 -13.99 -6.92
N LEU A 27 13.49 -13.61 -5.94
CA LEU A 27 13.46 -12.25 -5.39
C LEU A 27 14.71 -11.93 -4.55
N GLY A 28 15.23 -12.90 -3.80
CA GLY A 28 16.35 -12.71 -2.86
C GLY A 28 17.57 -11.97 -3.45
N PRO A 29 18.15 -12.42 -4.59
CA PRO A 29 19.27 -11.74 -5.22
C PRO A 29 18.99 -10.27 -5.59
N HIS A 30 17.80 -9.99 -6.14
CA HIS A 30 17.40 -8.64 -6.55
C HIS A 30 17.19 -7.71 -5.34
N ILE A 31 16.55 -8.22 -4.28
CA ILE A 31 16.41 -7.49 -3.01
C ILE A 31 17.79 -7.12 -2.47
N GLN A 32 18.72 -8.08 -2.43
CA GLN A 32 20.08 -7.84 -1.94
C GLN A 32 20.85 -6.83 -2.79
N GLU A 33 20.72 -6.88 -4.12
CA GLU A 33 21.38 -5.94 -5.03
C GLU A 33 20.89 -4.50 -4.80
N LEU A 34 19.56 -4.30 -4.74
CA LEU A 34 18.95 -3.00 -4.45
C LEU A 34 19.39 -2.47 -3.08
N GLN A 35 19.39 -3.33 -2.06
CA GLN A 35 19.80 -2.95 -0.71
C GLN A 35 21.29 -2.60 -0.63
N LYS A 36 22.17 -3.32 -1.35
CA LYS A 36 23.61 -2.98 -1.45
C LYS A 36 23.84 -1.61 -2.09
N ALA A 37 22.93 -1.17 -2.96
CA ALA A 37 22.93 0.17 -3.53
C ALA A 37 22.32 1.23 -2.58
N GLY A 38 21.94 0.87 -1.34
CA GLY A 38 21.33 1.78 -0.37
C GLY A 38 19.84 2.05 -0.62
N ILE A 39 19.18 1.25 -1.47
CA ILE A 39 17.77 1.43 -1.81
C ILE A 39 16.91 0.62 -0.84
N LYS A 40 15.98 1.28 -0.13
CA LYS A 40 14.91 0.60 0.61
C LYS A 40 14.01 -0.17 -0.36
N VAL A 41 13.80 -1.45 -0.10
CA VAL A 41 12.96 -2.33 -0.93
C VAL A 41 11.62 -2.58 -0.25
N SER A 42 10.56 -2.42 -1.04
CA SER A 42 9.17 -2.75 -0.74
C SER A 42 8.69 -3.89 -1.62
N ILE A 43 7.71 -4.64 -1.17
CA ILE A 43 6.93 -5.56 -2.01
C ILE A 43 5.45 -5.23 -1.87
N PHE A 44 4.77 -5.10 -3.01
CA PHE A 44 3.32 -4.96 -3.08
C PHE A 44 2.66 -6.34 -2.91
N ILE A 45 1.86 -6.52 -1.86
CA ILE A 45 1.24 -7.82 -1.53
C ILE A 45 -0.22 -7.66 -1.10
N ASP A 46 -1.00 -8.72 -1.28
CA ASP A 46 -2.33 -8.81 -0.70
C ASP A 46 -2.25 -8.91 0.84
N PRO A 47 -3.34 -8.59 1.57
CA PRO A 47 -3.40 -8.69 3.03
C PRO A 47 -3.44 -10.16 3.52
N ASP A 48 -2.43 -10.95 3.17
CA ASP A 48 -2.23 -12.35 3.55
C ASP A 48 -0.99 -12.49 4.45
N LEU A 49 -1.20 -12.98 5.67
CA LEU A 49 -0.14 -13.17 6.67
C LEU A 49 0.97 -14.11 6.22
N LYS A 50 0.69 -15.06 5.33
CA LYS A 50 1.72 -15.96 4.78
C LYS A 50 2.66 -15.21 3.84
N GLN A 51 2.12 -14.32 3.00
CA GLN A 51 2.92 -13.48 2.10
C GLN A 51 3.75 -12.46 2.89
N ILE A 52 3.18 -11.87 3.94
CA ILE A 52 3.91 -10.96 4.86
C ILE A 52 5.09 -11.67 5.53
N ASN A 53 4.89 -12.89 6.01
CA ASN A 53 5.98 -13.70 6.56
C ASN A 53 7.08 -13.96 5.52
N ALA A 54 6.70 -14.24 4.28
CA ALA A 54 7.66 -14.45 3.20
C ALA A 54 8.45 -13.18 2.89
N CYS A 55 7.81 -12.00 2.90
CA CYS A 55 8.49 -10.71 2.78
C CYS A 55 9.52 -10.51 3.88
N SER A 56 9.13 -10.77 5.13
CA SER A 56 10.04 -10.67 6.29
C SER A 56 11.26 -11.59 6.14
N ARG A 57 11.07 -12.85 5.72
CA ARG A 57 12.18 -13.78 5.44
C ARG A 57 13.05 -13.34 4.27
N ALA A 58 12.46 -12.75 3.24
CA ALA A 58 13.17 -12.21 2.09
C ALA A 58 14.03 -10.97 2.44
N GLY A 59 13.86 -10.41 3.64
CA GLY A 59 14.70 -9.35 4.18
C GLY A 59 14.36 -7.95 3.68
N VAL A 60 13.14 -7.73 3.20
CA VAL A 60 12.71 -6.40 2.73
C VAL A 60 12.54 -5.41 3.87
N ASN A 61 12.60 -4.12 3.55
CA ASN A 61 12.50 -3.06 4.56
C ASN A 61 11.05 -2.75 4.91
N LEU A 62 10.17 -2.85 3.92
CA LEU A 62 8.79 -2.44 4.04
C LEU A 62 7.89 -3.28 3.11
N ILE A 63 6.59 -3.24 3.34
CA ILE A 63 5.58 -3.84 2.46
C ILE A 63 4.52 -2.80 2.11
N GLU A 64 3.97 -2.91 0.91
CA GLU A 64 2.79 -2.13 0.51
C GLU A 64 1.57 -3.05 0.42
N ILE A 65 0.59 -2.83 1.29
CA ILE A 65 -0.62 -3.64 1.32
C ILE A 65 -1.57 -3.20 0.21
N ASN A 66 -1.95 -4.15 -0.64
CA ASN A 66 -2.97 -3.98 -1.67
C ASN A 66 -4.34 -3.73 -1.03
N THR A 67 -4.92 -2.54 -1.28
CA THR A 67 -6.26 -2.19 -0.82
C THR A 67 -7.33 -2.27 -1.92
N GLY A 68 -7.00 -2.80 -3.11
CA GLY A 68 -7.93 -2.89 -4.25
C GLY A 68 -9.23 -3.62 -3.93
N LYS A 69 -9.13 -4.82 -3.33
CA LYS A 69 -10.31 -5.56 -2.87
C LYS A 69 -11.20 -4.74 -1.93
N TYR A 70 -10.60 -3.94 -1.03
CA TYR A 70 -11.36 -3.05 -0.15
C TYR A 70 -12.01 -1.90 -0.92
N ALA A 71 -11.28 -1.30 -1.86
CA ALA A 71 -11.71 -0.15 -2.65
C ALA A 71 -12.88 -0.48 -3.60
N ASP A 72 -12.85 -1.67 -4.21
CA ASP A 72 -13.86 -2.10 -5.19
C ASP A 72 -15.19 -2.54 -4.56
N LEU A 73 -15.16 -2.90 -3.27
CA LEU A 73 -16.35 -3.34 -2.56
C LEU A 73 -17.28 -2.18 -2.22
N LYS A 74 -18.58 -2.41 -2.38
CA LYS A 74 -19.62 -1.48 -1.92
C LYS A 74 -19.65 -1.43 -0.39
N PRO A 75 -20.12 -0.31 0.21
CA PRO A 75 -20.36 -0.25 1.65
C PRO A 75 -21.22 -1.43 2.12
N GLY A 76 -20.72 -2.18 3.11
CA GLY A 76 -21.38 -3.40 3.58
C GLY A 76 -20.44 -4.33 4.35
N GLU A 77 -20.94 -5.53 4.64
CA GLU A 77 -20.21 -6.51 5.44
C GLU A 77 -18.90 -6.96 4.78
N GLU A 78 -18.90 -7.15 3.46
CA GLU A 78 -17.73 -7.59 2.71
C GLU A 78 -16.61 -6.55 2.74
N ARG A 79 -16.95 -5.27 2.55
CA ARG A 79 -15.96 -4.18 2.66
C ARG A 79 -15.39 -4.08 4.06
N ARG A 80 -16.21 -4.27 5.10
CA ARG A 80 -15.74 -4.33 6.48
C ARG A 80 -14.79 -5.51 6.70
N LYS A 81 -15.07 -6.68 6.13
CA LYS A 81 -14.17 -7.84 6.20
C LYS A 81 -12.82 -7.53 5.52
N ALA A 82 -12.83 -6.95 4.32
CA ALA A 82 -11.60 -6.56 3.63
C ALA A 82 -10.78 -5.52 4.43
N LEU A 83 -11.45 -4.56 5.08
CA LEU A 83 -10.76 -3.62 5.97
C LEU A 83 -10.13 -4.31 7.18
N GLU A 84 -10.81 -5.28 7.78
CA GLU A 84 -10.25 -6.07 8.89
C GLU A 84 -9.08 -6.96 8.45
N GLU A 85 -9.06 -7.44 7.20
CA GLU A 85 -7.91 -8.12 6.60
C GLU A 85 -6.70 -7.16 6.53
N ILE A 86 -6.90 -5.93 6.04
CA ILE A 86 -5.84 -4.90 5.97
C ILE A 86 -5.30 -4.56 7.36
N LYS A 87 -6.17 -4.35 8.36
CA LYS A 87 -5.75 -4.08 9.75
C LYS A 87 -4.89 -5.20 10.33
N LYS A 88 -5.32 -6.45 10.13
CA LYS A 88 -4.57 -7.62 10.61
C LYS A 88 -3.22 -7.73 9.92
N ALA A 89 -3.17 -7.50 8.61
CA ALA A 89 -1.95 -7.50 7.83
C ALA A 89 -0.98 -6.42 8.31
N ALA A 90 -1.44 -5.18 8.46
CA ALA A 90 -0.63 -4.06 8.94
C ALA A 90 -0.04 -4.32 10.33
N SER A 91 -0.90 -4.71 11.28
CA SER A 91 -0.45 -5.02 12.65
C SER A 91 0.53 -6.19 12.68
N TYR A 92 0.34 -7.20 11.83
CA TYR A 92 1.23 -8.35 11.77
C TYR A 92 2.59 -8.01 11.15
N GLY A 93 2.61 -7.30 10.01
CA GLY A 93 3.85 -6.86 9.38
C GLY A 93 4.66 -5.96 10.31
N HIS A 94 4.00 -5.04 11.01
CA HIS A 94 4.65 -4.16 11.97
C HIS A 94 5.32 -4.94 13.11
N LYS A 95 4.65 -5.98 13.64
CA LYS A 95 5.24 -6.89 14.67
C LYS A 95 6.48 -7.63 14.18
N LEU A 96 6.60 -7.85 12.87
CA LEU A 96 7.79 -8.44 12.24
C LEU A 96 8.89 -7.41 11.96
N GLY A 97 8.68 -6.14 12.33
CA GLY A 97 9.65 -5.05 12.13
C GLY A 97 9.61 -4.44 10.72
N LEU A 98 8.58 -4.73 9.92
CA LEU A 98 8.41 -4.12 8.60
C LEU A 98 7.76 -2.73 8.74
N GLU A 99 8.23 -1.77 7.95
CA GLU A 99 7.49 -0.53 7.70
C GLU A 99 6.28 -0.87 6.80
N ILE A 100 5.12 -0.28 7.07
CA ILE A 100 3.85 -0.65 6.42
C ILE A 100 3.31 0.52 5.62
N HIS A 101 3.19 0.31 4.33
CA HIS A 101 2.54 1.23 3.39
C HIS A 101 1.24 0.60 2.90
N ALA A 102 0.36 1.40 2.32
CA ALA A 102 -0.85 0.91 1.67
C ALA A 102 -1.19 1.70 0.41
N GLY A 103 -1.80 1.04 -0.56
CA GLY A 103 -2.10 1.67 -1.84
C GLY A 103 -3.14 0.91 -2.63
N HIS A 104 -3.29 1.29 -3.90
CA HIS A 104 -4.18 0.66 -4.88
C HIS A 104 -5.69 0.86 -4.62
N GLY A 105 -6.36 1.65 -5.47
CA GLY A 105 -7.81 1.87 -5.41
C GLY A 105 -8.30 2.91 -4.39
N LEU A 106 -7.41 3.48 -3.56
CA LEU A 106 -7.80 4.52 -2.60
C LEU A 106 -8.23 5.83 -3.27
N ASP A 107 -9.26 6.47 -2.73
CA ASP A 107 -9.86 7.71 -3.21
C ASP A 107 -10.30 8.63 -2.05
N TYR A 108 -10.81 9.81 -2.42
CA TYR A 108 -11.24 10.86 -1.49
C TYR A 108 -12.43 10.47 -0.58
N LYS A 109 -13.05 9.30 -0.78
CA LYS A 109 -14.21 8.83 -0.03
C LYS A 109 -13.91 7.57 0.79
N ASN A 110 -13.03 6.71 0.30
CA ASN A 110 -12.72 5.42 0.89
C ASN A 110 -11.47 5.43 1.77
N ILE A 111 -10.67 6.49 1.76
CA ILE A 111 -9.37 6.50 2.43
C ILE A 111 -9.44 6.52 3.96
N PHE A 112 -10.47 7.14 4.55
CA PHE A 112 -10.52 7.40 6.00
C PHE A 112 -10.34 6.15 6.87
N PRO A 113 -11.06 5.02 6.65
CA PRO A 113 -10.90 3.86 7.52
C PRO A 113 -9.53 3.20 7.42
N VAL A 114 -8.78 3.45 6.35
CA VAL A 114 -7.41 2.93 6.15
C VAL A 114 -6.39 3.85 6.80
N VAL A 115 -6.61 5.17 6.77
CA VAL A 115 -5.79 6.17 7.48
C VAL A 115 -5.86 6.02 9.00
N GLU A 116 -6.96 5.49 9.53
CA GLU A 116 -7.10 5.20 10.97
C GLU A 116 -6.25 4.01 11.45
N ILE A 117 -5.57 3.29 10.55
CA ILE A 117 -4.70 2.16 10.92
C ILE A 117 -3.31 2.71 11.30
N PRO A 118 -2.93 2.70 12.58
CA PRO A 118 -1.76 3.43 13.06
C PRO A 118 -0.43 2.84 12.57
N GLU A 119 -0.40 1.56 12.20
CA GLU A 119 0.79 0.92 11.66
C GLU A 119 1.12 1.39 10.23
N ILE A 120 0.16 1.96 9.48
CA ILE A 120 0.37 2.42 8.10
C ILE A 120 0.95 3.84 8.08
N THR A 121 2.15 3.98 7.54
CA THR A 121 2.93 5.23 7.57
C THR A 121 2.94 6.01 6.25
N GLU A 122 2.60 5.37 5.13
CA GLU A 122 2.58 6.00 3.80
C GLU A 122 1.45 5.43 2.94
N PHE A 123 0.89 6.28 2.07
CA PHE A 123 -0.20 5.93 1.16
C PHE A 123 0.19 6.22 -0.30
N SER A 124 0.30 5.16 -1.11
CA SER A 124 0.58 5.23 -2.55
C SER A 124 -0.72 5.41 -3.34
N ILE A 125 -1.02 6.63 -3.80
CA ILE A 125 -2.30 6.97 -4.45
C ILE A 125 -2.05 7.64 -5.81
N GLY A 126 -2.52 7.01 -6.88
CA GLY A 126 -2.33 7.50 -8.26
C GLY A 126 -3.63 7.94 -8.93
N PHE A 127 -4.40 6.97 -9.43
CA PHE A 127 -5.55 7.20 -10.33
C PHE A 127 -6.54 8.24 -9.80
N SER A 128 -6.94 8.15 -8.53
CA SER A 128 -7.94 9.05 -7.96
C SER A 128 -7.47 10.51 -7.92
N ILE A 129 -6.19 10.77 -7.63
CA ILE A 129 -5.61 12.11 -7.67
C ILE A 129 -5.58 12.65 -9.10
N ILE A 130 -5.16 11.83 -10.07
CA ILE A 130 -5.13 12.27 -11.48
C ILE A 130 -6.54 12.54 -12.00
N ALA A 131 -7.50 11.66 -11.72
CA ALA A 131 -8.90 11.86 -12.09
C ALA A 131 -9.48 13.15 -11.48
N ARG A 132 -9.18 13.43 -10.21
CA ARG A 132 -9.58 14.68 -9.54
C ARG A 132 -8.91 15.90 -10.16
N SER A 133 -7.63 15.80 -10.53
CA SER A 133 -6.86 16.91 -11.08
C SER A 133 -7.38 17.42 -12.43
N ALA A 134 -8.06 16.57 -13.21
CA ALA A 134 -8.74 16.99 -14.44
C ALA A 134 -9.85 18.02 -14.20
N ILE A 135 -10.37 18.12 -12.96
CA ILE A 135 -11.45 19.05 -12.58
C ILE A 135 -10.91 20.26 -11.83
N VAL A 136 -9.97 20.05 -10.90
CA VAL A 136 -9.53 21.08 -9.94
C VAL A 136 -8.06 21.51 -10.07
N GLY A 137 -7.31 20.89 -11.00
CA GLY A 137 -5.86 21.06 -11.11
C GLY A 137 -5.08 20.16 -10.13
N ILE A 138 -3.83 19.87 -10.46
CA ILE A 138 -2.99 18.91 -9.72
C ILE A 138 -2.63 19.38 -8.30
N ASP A 139 -2.35 20.68 -8.12
CA ASP A 139 -2.02 21.24 -6.79
C ASP A 139 -3.20 21.06 -5.82
N MET A 140 -4.41 21.42 -6.23
CA MET A 140 -5.60 21.26 -5.38
C MET A 140 -5.91 19.79 -5.11
N ALA A 141 -5.84 18.92 -6.14
CA ALA A 141 -6.10 17.49 -5.97
C ALA A 141 -5.16 16.85 -4.94
N VAL A 142 -3.86 17.15 -5.02
CA VAL A 142 -2.86 16.64 -4.05
C VAL A 142 -3.12 17.21 -2.66
N ARG A 143 -3.33 18.53 -2.52
CA ARG A 143 -3.60 19.16 -1.21
C ARG A 143 -4.84 18.60 -0.52
N GLU A 144 -5.92 18.39 -1.27
CA GLU A 144 -7.13 17.77 -0.75
C GLU A 144 -6.83 16.38 -0.19
N MET A 145 -6.10 15.53 -0.94
CA MET A 145 -5.75 14.18 -0.47
C MET A 145 -4.83 14.20 0.75
N VAL A 146 -3.80 15.06 0.74
CA VAL A 146 -2.90 15.26 1.88
C VAL A 146 -3.66 15.73 3.11
N ASN A 147 -4.65 16.62 2.97
CA ASN A 147 -5.49 17.02 4.10
C ASN A 147 -6.29 15.84 4.65
N LEU A 148 -6.87 14.98 3.80
CA LEU A 148 -7.62 13.80 4.26
C LEU A 148 -6.73 12.83 5.06
N ILE A 149 -5.49 12.62 4.63
CA ILE A 149 -4.50 11.81 5.35
C ILE A 149 -4.03 12.54 6.62
N GLY A 150 -3.77 13.84 6.50
CA GLY A 150 -3.13 14.71 7.49
C GLY A 150 -4.03 15.18 8.63
N VAL A 151 -5.36 15.06 8.51
CA VAL A 151 -6.32 15.33 9.59
C VAL A 151 -6.01 14.48 10.84
N ASN A 152 -5.39 13.31 10.67
CA ASN A 152 -4.93 12.46 11.79
C ASN A 152 -3.43 12.60 12.14
N TYR A 153 -2.63 13.32 11.34
CA TYR A 153 -1.18 13.48 11.51
C TYR A 153 -0.75 14.90 11.95
N GLY A 154 -1.68 15.76 12.35
CA GLY A 154 -1.35 17.08 12.90
C GLY A 154 -0.82 18.09 11.88
N TYR A 155 -1.00 17.85 10.58
CA TYR A 155 -0.82 18.87 9.54
C TYR A 155 -1.97 19.87 9.60
N SER A 156 -1.98 20.66 10.67
CA SER A 156 -2.71 21.92 10.68
C SER A 156 -2.09 22.81 9.60
N ASN A 157 -2.88 23.16 8.59
CA ASN A 157 -2.56 24.20 7.63
C ASN A 157 -2.18 25.46 8.41
N LYS A 158 -0.88 25.66 8.63
CA LYS A 158 -0.36 26.97 9.01
C LYS A 158 -0.23 27.77 7.72
N PRO A 159 -0.85 28.97 7.66
CA PRO A 159 -0.74 29.86 6.51
C PRO A 159 0.71 30.28 6.26
#